data_AF-A0A923L8X8-F1
#
_entry.id   AF-A0A923L8X8-F1
#
_cell.length_a   1.000
_cell.length_b   1.000
_cell.length_c   1.000
_cell.angle_alpha   90.00
_cell.angle_beta   90.00
_cell.angle_gamma   90.00
#
_symmetry.space_group_name_H-M   'P 1'
#
loop_
_entity.id
_entity.type
_entity.pdbx_description
1 polymer ?
#
loop_
_entity_poly.entity_id
_entity_poly.type
_entity_poly.pdbx_seq_one_letter_code
_entity_poly.pdbx_strand_id
1 'polypeptide(L)' 'MKLRKERVEWLLSLVINHDMQEIDEKFYELLPEEKQFDSNSDDDSTNHPYDVDWSIYDSLQPTVKAGV' A
#
# COMPACT_ATOMS: atom_id res chain seq x y z
N MET A 1 -18.92 13.16 -6.31
CA MET A 1 -18.20 13.40 -7.59
C MET A 1 -16.85 14.09 -7.40
N LYS A 2 -16.70 15.00 -6.43
CA LYS A 2 -15.47 15.76 -6.17
C LYS A 2 -14.23 14.88 -5.94
N LEU A 3 -14.32 13.91 -5.04
CA LEU A 3 -13.23 12.96 -4.74
C LEU A 3 -12.72 12.17 -5.96
N ARG A 4 -13.63 11.79 -6.86
CA ARG A 4 -13.28 11.03 -8.08
C ARG A 4 -12.45 11.89 -9.04
N LYS A 5 -12.82 13.18 -9.17
CA LYS A 5 -12.12 14.14 -10.01
C LYS A 5 -10.73 14.43 -9.46
N GLU A 6 -10.62 14.69 -8.16
CA GLU A 6 -9.34 14.93 -7.47
C GLU A 6 -8.36 13.74 -7.59
N ARG A 7 -8.86 12.51 -7.53
CA ARG A 7 -8.05 11.31 -7.76
C ARG A 7 -7.51 11.21 -9.19
N VAL A 8 -8.34 11.53 -10.18
CA VAL A 8 -7.94 11.50 -11.59
C VAL A 8 -6.94 12.61 -11.91
N GLU A 9 -7.15 13.82 -11.37
CA GLU A 9 -6.21 14.94 -11.53
C GLU A 9 -4.85 14.61 -10.89
N TRP A 10 -4.85 13.97 -9.72
CA TRP A 10 -3.61 13.49 -9.09
C TRP A 10 -2.91 12.41 -9.94
N LEU A 11 -3.62 11.39 -10.42
CA LEU A 11 -3.03 10.37 -11.31
C LEU A 11 -2.45 10.99 -12.58
N LEU A 12 -3.14 11.97 -13.17
CA LEU A 12 -2.65 12.70 -14.33
C LEU A 12 -1.35 13.46 -14.02
N SER A 13 -1.26 14.06 -12.83
CA SER A 13 -0.04 14.74 -12.39
C SER A 13 1.15 13.80 -12.24
N LEU A 14 0.94 12.55 -11.82
CA LEU A 14 2.01 11.56 -11.75
C LEU A 14 2.59 11.24 -13.13
N VAL A 15 1.72 10.95 -14.10
CA VAL A 15 2.13 10.60 -15.48
C VAL A 15 2.82 11.75 -16.20
N ILE A 16 2.55 13.01 -15.80
CA ILE A 16 3.20 14.19 -16.38
C ILE A 16 4.59 14.43 -15.77
N ASN A 17 4.78 14.15 -14.49
CA ASN A 17 5.98 14.53 -13.75
C ASN A 17 6.99 13.39 -13.57
N HIS A 18 6.56 12.14 -13.72
CA HIS A 18 7.36 10.95 -13.50
C HIS A 18 7.28 10.02 -14.72
N ASP A 19 8.32 9.23 -14.93
CA ASP A 19 8.28 8.18 -15.94
C ASP A 19 7.49 6.97 -15.41
N MET A 20 7.04 6.10 -16.32
CA MET A 20 6.23 4.95 -15.94
C MET A 20 6.99 3.94 -15.06
N GLN A 21 8.32 3.83 -15.18
CA GLN A 21 9.11 2.94 -14.32
C GLN A 21 9.22 3.50 -12.90
N GLU A 22 9.48 4.80 -12.73
CA GLU A 22 9.51 5.46 -11.43
C GLU A 22 8.14 5.40 -10.74
N ILE A 23 7.06 5.57 -11.51
CA ILE A 23 5.70 5.42 -10.96
C ILE A 23 5.47 3.99 -10.47
N ASP A 24 5.92 2.96 -11.20
CA ASP A 24 5.77 1.55 -10.78
C ASP A 24 6.57 1.26 -9.50
N GLU A 25 7.80 1.77 -9.42
CA GLU A 25 8.69 1.54 -8.28
C GLU A 25 8.27 2.31 -7.02
N LYS A 26 7.74 3.53 -7.18
CA LYS A 26 7.52 4.47 -6.06
C LYS A 26 6.07 4.95 -5.93
N PHE A 27 5.12 4.27 -6.55
CA PHE A 27 3.71 4.70 -6.60
C PHE A 27 3.16 5.16 -5.25
N TYR A 28 3.44 4.38 -4.21
CA TYR A 28 2.94 4.61 -2.86
C TYR A 28 3.71 5.70 -2.10
N GLU A 29 4.98 5.95 -2.45
CA GLU A 29 5.76 7.07 -1.92
C GLU A 29 5.27 8.40 -2.50
N LEU A 30 4.76 8.38 -3.73
CA LEU A 30 4.21 9.54 -4.43
C LEU A 30 2.75 9.85 -4.05
N LEU A 31 2.18 9.12 -3.08
CA LEU A 31 0.83 9.38 -2.58
C LEU A 31 0.81 10.70 -1.77
N PRO A 32 -0.22 11.56 -1.95
CA PRO A 32 -0.37 12.78 -1.16
C PRO A 32 -0.50 12.44 0.33
N GLU A 33 0.16 13.21 1.20
CA GLU A 33 0.14 13.04 2.66
C GLU A 33 -1.29 12.97 3.24
N GLU A 34 -2.25 13.74 2.71
CA GLU A 34 -3.67 13.67 3.12
C GLU A 34 -4.35 12.32 2.84
N LYS A 35 -3.76 11.49 1.97
CA LYS A 35 -4.22 10.12 1.66
C LYS A 35 -3.38 9.05 2.36
N GLN A 36 -2.32 9.44 3.07
CA GLN A 36 -1.61 8.55 4.00
C GLN A 36 -2.48 8.45 5.25
N PHE A 37 -3.42 7.49 5.23
CA PHE A 37 -4.23 7.18 6.41
C PHE A 37 -3.29 6.65 7.51
N ASP A 38 -3.13 7.43 8.57
CA ASP A 38 -2.51 7.05 9.86
C ASP A 38 -1.07 6.52 9.82
N SER A 39 -0.20 7.05 8.95
CA SER A 39 1.26 6.82 9.02
C SER A 39 1.92 7.71 10.09
N ASN A 40 1.52 7.60 11.36
CA ASN A 40 2.24 8.17 12.51
C ASN A 40 3.21 7.16 13.14
N SER A 41 3.79 6.27 12.34
CA SER A 41 4.88 5.41 12.78
C SER A 41 6.00 5.47 11.76
N ASP A 42 7.03 6.21 12.14
CA ASP A 42 8.37 6.15 11.56
C ASP A 42 8.78 4.69 11.29
N ASP A 43 9.37 4.45 10.12
CA ASP A 43 10.39 3.42 9.91
C ASP A 43 9.98 1.96 10.12
N ASP A 44 8.86 1.51 9.55
CA ASP A 44 8.67 0.07 9.34
C ASP A 44 8.03 -0.21 7.98
N SER A 45 8.87 -0.65 7.04
CA SER A 45 8.49 -1.11 5.69
C SER A 45 7.51 -2.29 5.67
N THR A 46 7.06 -2.75 6.84
CA THR A 46 6.10 -3.86 7.02
C THR A 46 4.68 -3.39 7.31
N ASN A 47 4.45 -2.08 7.47
CA ASN A 47 3.17 -1.53 7.89
C ASN A 47 2.50 -0.67 6.80
N HIS A 48 2.72 -1.00 5.52
CA HIS A 48 2.01 -0.33 4.43
C HIS A 48 0.54 -0.79 4.44
N PRO A 49 -0.46 0.09 4.27
CA PRO A 49 -1.89 -0.27 4.32
C PRO A 49 -2.35 -1.28 3.24
N TYR A 50 -1.49 -1.60 2.27
CA TYR A 50 -1.72 -2.61 1.24
C TYR A 50 -0.77 -3.80 1.33
N ASP A 51 0.15 -3.80 2.30
CA ASP A 51 1.00 -4.95 2.54
C ASP A 51 0.15 -6.13 3.01
N VAL A 52 0.53 -7.30 2.54
CA VAL A 52 -0.09 -8.54 2.97
C VAL A 52 0.55 -8.95 4.28
N ASP A 53 -0.25 -8.97 5.35
CA ASP A 53 0.17 -9.57 6.62
C ASP A 53 0.23 -11.10 6.47
N TRP A 54 1.41 -11.59 6.09
CA TRP A 54 1.70 -13.01 5.93
C TRP A 54 1.58 -13.80 7.23
N SER A 55 1.67 -13.14 8.39
CA SER A 55 1.52 -13.81 9.70
C SER A 55 0.11 -14.36 9.90
N ILE A 56 -0.91 -13.73 9.30
CA ILE A 56 -2.28 -14.22 9.28
C ILE A 56 -2.34 -15.56 8.56
N TYR A 57 -1.68 -15.69 7.41
CA TYR A 57 -1.66 -16.94 6.65
C TYR A 57 -0.82 -18.02 7.32
N ASP A 58 0.29 -17.65 7.97
CA ASP A 58 1.08 -18.57 8.77
C ASP A 58 0.28 -19.13 9.97
N SER A 59 -0.58 -18.31 10.59
CA SER A 59 -1.45 -18.77 11.67
C SER A 59 -2.53 -19.77 11.22
N LEU A 60 -2.87 -19.74 9.93
CA LEU A 60 -3.82 -20.67 9.30
C LEU A 60 -3.17 -21.99 8.87
N GLN A 61 -1.84 -22.13 9.02
CA GLN A 61 -1.19 -23.40 8.74
C GLN A 61 -1.77 -24.48 9.65
N PRO A 62 -2.25 -25.61 9.09
CA PRO A 62 -2.78 -26.69 9.89
C PRO A 62 -1.72 -27.15 10.87
N THR A 63 -1.95 -26.96 12.17
CA THR A 63 -1.18 -27.68 13.17
C THR A 63 -1.52 -29.14 12.96
N VAL A 64 -0.58 -29.91 12.39
CA VAL A 64 -0.72 -31.34 12.21
C VAL A 64 -0.75 -31.95 13.62
N LYS A 65 -1.93 -31.92 14.25
CA LYS A 65 -2.20 -32.74 15.43
C LYS A 65 -2.24 -34.16 14.92
N ALA A 66 -1.10 -34.83 15.10
CA ALA A 66 -0.99 -36.26 15.10
C ALA A 66 -2.23 -36.87 15.78
N GLY A 67 -2.84 -37.82 15.07
CA GLY A 67 -3.93 -38.61 15.62
C GLY A 67 -3.52 -39.21 16.97
N VAL A 68 -4.41 -39.06 17.94
CA VAL A 68 -4.44 -39.82 19.19
C VAL A 68 -5.75 -40.58 19.20
#